data_AF-Q8YU85-F1
#
_entry.id   AF-Q8YU85-F1
#
_cell.length_a   1.000
_cell.length_b   1.000
_cell.length_c   1.000
_cell.angle_alpha   90.00
_cell.angle_beta   90.00
_cell.angle_gamma   90.00
#
_symmetry.space_group_name_H-M   'P 1'
#
loop_
_entity.id
_entity.type
_entity.pdbx_description
1 polymer ?
#
loop_
_entity_poly.entity_id
_entity_poly.type
_entity_poly.pdbx_seq_one_letter_code
_entity_poly.pdbx_strand_id
1 'polypeptide(L)' 'MKVGDRVCVKESVVVYHHPEHRGKAFDLKGSEGEIVEIVTQWQGRPVSANLPFLIQFSKKFKAHLRENELEVI' A
#
# COMPACT_ATOMS: atom_id res chain seq x y z
N MET A 1 -7.05 -8.55 7.21
CA MET A 1 -5.74 -8.14 6.67
C MET A 1 -4.71 -8.11 7.79
N LYS A 2 -3.56 -8.72 7.57
CA LYS A 2 -2.40 -8.73 8.47
C LYS A 2 -1.10 -8.66 7.66
N VAL A 3 0.02 -8.35 8.31
CA VAL A 3 1.35 -8.43 7.68
C VAL A 3 1.57 -9.84 7.13
N GLY A 4 2.05 -9.91 5.88
CA GLY A 4 2.26 -11.14 5.12
C GLY A 4 1.08 -11.56 4.24
N ASP A 5 -0.11 -10.96 4.37
CA ASP A 5 -1.21 -11.24 3.45
C ASP A 5 -0.89 -10.69 2.05
N ARG A 6 -1.22 -11.47 1.01
CA ARG A 6 -1.28 -11.00 -0.36
C ARG A 6 -2.59 -10.24 -0.59
N VAL A 7 -2.49 -9.10 -1.27
CA VAL A 7 -3.63 -8.23 -1.55
C VAL A 7 -3.62 -7.74 -2.99
N CYS A 8 -4.81 -7.45 -3.51
CA CYS A 8 -5.03 -6.74 -4.76
C CYS A 8 -5.58 -5.33 -4.47
N VAL A 9 -5.16 -4.34 -5.25
CA VAL A 9 -5.74 -2.99 -5.22
C VAL A 9 -7.01 -2.96 -6.05
N LYS A 10 -8.17 -2.79 -5.41
CA LYS A 10 -9.49 -2.84 -6.08
C LYS A 10 -10.03 -1.46 -6.49
N GLU A 11 -9.56 -0.41 -5.83
CA GLU A 11 -9.93 0.98 -6.13
C GLU A 11 -8.87 1.70 -6.96
N SER A 12 -9.27 2.78 -7.66
CA SER A 12 -8.31 3.63 -8.39
C SER A 12 -7.46 4.41 -7.39
N VAL A 13 -6.13 4.21 -7.45
CA VAL A 13 -5.16 4.89 -6.58
C VAL A 13 -4.01 5.37 -7.43
N VAL A 14 -4.01 6.67 -7.73
CA VAL A 14 -3.00 7.30 -8.58
C VAL A 14 -1.82 7.76 -7.73
N VAL A 15 -0.63 7.25 -8.05
CA VAL A 15 0.64 7.61 -7.42
C VAL A 15 1.62 8.22 -8.41
N TYR A 16 2.65 8.90 -7.90
CA TYR A 16 3.66 9.59 -8.71
C TYR A 16 5.10 9.14 -8.40
N HIS A 17 5.28 8.28 -7.39
CA HIS A 17 6.57 7.78 -6.94
C HIS A 17 6.87 6.36 -7.44
N HIS A 18 6.07 5.82 -8.36
CA HIS A 18 6.36 4.53 -8.98
C HIS A 18 7.72 4.60 -9.71
N PRO A 19 8.67 3.66 -9.48
CA PRO A 19 10.03 3.77 -9.98
C PRO A 19 10.14 3.78 -11.51
N GLU A 20 9.21 3.13 -12.21
CA GLU A 20 9.15 3.09 -13.69
C GLU A 20 8.31 4.24 -14.29
N HIS A 21 7.54 4.94 -13.46
CA HIS A 21 6.66 6.06 -13.86
C HIS A 21 6.93 7.32 -13.03
N ARG A 22 8.20 7.59 -12.70
CA ARG A 22 8.58 8.69 -11.80
C ARG A 22 8.06 10.03 -12.30
N GLY A 23 7.36 10.76 -11.42
CA GLY A 23 6.80 12.08 -11.72
C GLY A 23 5.61 12.04 -12.69
N LYS A 24 5.12 10.86 -13.06
CA LYS A 24 3.94 10.67 -13.90
C LYS A 24 2.85 9.98 -13.10
N ALA A 25 1.60 10.32 -13.38
CA ALA A 25 0.45 9.65 -12.79
C ALA A 25 0.46 8.17 -13.20
N PHE A 26 0.37 7.27 -12.21
CA PHE A 26 0.28 5.83 -12.40
C PHE A 26 -0.79 5.28 -11.48
N ASP A 27 -1.82 4.63 -12.05
CA ASP A 27 -2.91 4.02 -11.28
C ASP A 27 -2.52 2.60 -10.85
N LEU A 28 -2.68 2.31 -9.56
CA LEU A 28 -2.36 1.01 -8.97
C LEU A 28 -3.49 -0.02 -9.07
N LYS A 29 -4.69 0.36 -9.53
CA LYS A 29 -5.82 -0.56 -9.63
C LYS A 29 -5.46 -1.85 -10.40
N GLY A 30 -5.79 -2.99 -9.81
CA GLY A 30 -5.46 -4.33 -10.32
C GLY A 30 -4.04 -4.80 -10.02
N SER A 31 -3.21 -3.98 -9.36
CA SER A 31 -1.88 -4.38 -8.94
C SER A 31 -1.95 -5.24 -7.67
N GLU A 32 -1.10 -6.26 -7.60
CA GLU A 32 -0.99 -7.14 -6.44
C GLU A 32 0.31 -6.88 -5.66
N GLY A 33 0.25 -7.10 -4.36
CA GLY A 33 1.42 -6.98 -3.48
C GLY A 33 1.21 -7.67 -2.15
N GLU A 34 2.17 -7.49 -1.25
CA GLU A 34 2.14 -8.04 0.11
C GLU A 34 2.08 -6.92 1.15
N ILE A 35 1.26 -7.08 2.20
CA ILE A 35 1.24 -6.16 3.34
C ILE A 35 2.53 -6.36 4.14
N VAL A 36 3.41 -5.34 4.15
CA VAL A 36 4.68 -5.40 4.90
C VAL A 36 4.63 -4.67 6.24
N GLU A 37 3.68 -3.76 6.41
CA GLU A 37 3.48 -3.03 7.67
C GLU A 37 2.05 -2.51 7.79
N ILE A 38 1.54 -2.41 9.02
CA ILE A 38 0.26 -1.76 9.34
C ILE A 38 0.54 -0.68 10.40
N VAL A 39 0.63 0.58 9.96
CA VAL A 39 1.12 1.72 10.74
C VAL A 39 0.04 2.22 11.70
N THR A 40 -0.09 1.57 12.85
CA THR A 40 -1.03 1.96 13.94
C THR A 40 -0.32 2.42 15.20
N GLN A 41 0.95 2.03 15.37
CA GLN A 41 1.78 2.41 16.51
C GLN A 41 3.21 2.73 16.10
N TRP A 42 3.86 3.60 16.87
CA TRP A 42 5.29 3.87 16.82
C TRP A 42 5.87 3.80 18.23
N GLN A 43 6.78 2.85 18.47
CA GLN A 43 7.41 2.62 19.78
C GLN A 43 6.37 2.51 20.93
N GLY A 44 5.30 1.77 20.69
CA GLY A 44 4.20 1.56 21.66
C GLY A 44 3.25 2.75 21.83
N ARG A 45 3.42 3.84 21.06
CA ARG A 45 2.50 4.99 21.06
C ARG A 45 1.59 4.93 19.83
N PRO A 46 0.27 5.16 19.98
CA PRO A 46 -0.63 5.19 18.84
C PRO A 46 -0.26 6.33 17.88
N VAL A 47 -0.36 6.05 16.58
CA VAL A 47 -0.20 7.05 15.51
C VAL A 47 -1.46 7.12 14.65
N SER A 48 -1.59 8.19 13.87
CA SER A 48 -2.82 8.53 13.13
C SER A 48 -2.65 8.47 11.61
N ALA A 49 -1.90 7.48 11.11
CA ALA A 49 -1.74 7.30 9.66
C ALA A 49 -3.11 7.04 9.01
N ASN A 50 -3.48 7.86 8.02
CA ASN A 50 -4.75 7.75 7.31
C ASN A 50 -4.70 6.74 6.13
N LEU A 51 -3.51 6.25 5.81
CA LEU A 51 -3.20 5.20 4.82
C LEU A 51 -2.29 4.16 5.52
N PRO A 52 -2.79 3.40 6.51
CA PRO A 52 -1.93 2.64 7.41
C PRO A 52 -1.31 1.39 6.78
N PHE A 53 -1.83 0.88 5.66
CA PHE A 53 -1.34 -0.36 5.05
C PHE A 53 -0.19 -0.07 4.10
N LEU A 54 1.02 -0.49 4.44
CA LEU A 54 2.17 -0.40 3.56
C LEU A 54 2.26 -1.68 2.72
N ILE A 55 2.07 -1.54 1.41
CA ILE A 55 2.12 -2.67 0.47
C ILE A 55 3.43 -2.65 -0.29
N GLN A 56 4.08 -3.81 -0.41
CA GLN A 56 5.24 -4.03 -1.28
C GLN A 56 4.79 -4.69 -2.58
N PHE A 57 4.99 -4.01 -3.71
CA PHE A 57 4.64 -4.51 -5.05
C PHE A 57 5.86 -5.09 -5.80
N SER A 58 7.03 -4.50 -5.58
CA SER A 58 8.32 -5.00 -6.10
C SER A 58 9.44 -4.59 -5.17
N LYS A 59 10.65 -5.14 -5.31
CA LYS A 59 11.80 -4.84 -4.43
C LYS A 59 12.07 -3.34 -4.19
N LYS A 60 11.67 -2.46 -5.13
CA LYS A 60 11.89 -1.01 -5.07
C LYS A 60 10.61 -0.17 -4.97
N PHE A 61 9.43 -0.78 -4.95
CA PHE A 61 8.17 -0.05 -4.94
C PHE A 61 7.27 -0.47 -3.77
N LYS A 62 6.92 0.51 -2.95
CA LYS A 62 5.93 0.43 -1.89
C LYS A 62 4.96 1.60 -1.99
N ALA A 63 3.72 1.40 -1.55
CA ALA A 63 2.76 2.47 -1.38
C ALA A 63 1.91 2.25 -0.12
N HIS A 64 1.44 3.35 0.45
CA HIS A 64 0.52 3.35 1.59
C HIS A 64 -0.92 3.41 1.06
N LEU A 65 -1.78 2.54 1.57
CA LEU A 65 -3.17 2.39 1.16
C LEU A 65 -4.12 2.29 2.37
N ARG A 66 -5.41 2.46 2.11
CA ARG A 66 -6.50 2.20 3.06
C ARG A 66 -7.00 0.77 2.90
N GLU A 67 -7.64 0.27 3.96
CA GLU A 67 -8.29 -1.04 3.95
C GLU A 67 -9.35 -1.17 2.84
N ASN A 68 -10.14 -0.12 2.61
CA ASN A 68 -11.21 -0.15 1.62
C ASN A 68 -10.70 -0.11 0.16
N GLU A 69 -9.43 0.22 -0.07
CA GLU A 69 -8.78 0.20 -1.39
C GLU A 69 -8.25 -1.20 -1.76
N LEU A 70 -8.29 -2.14 -0.81
CA LEU A 70 -7.66 -3.45 -0.91
C LEU A 70 -8.66 -4.61 -0.79
N GLU A 71 -8.28 -5.76 -1.32
CA GLU A 71 -8.89 -7.06 -1.06
C GLU A 71 -7.81 -8.12 -0.84
N VAL A 72 -8.06 -9.09 0.05
CA VAL A 72 -7.15 -10.21 0.30
C VAL A 72 -7.36 -11.28 -0.78
N ILE A 73 -6.26 -11.86 -1.27
CA ILE A 73 -6.24 -12.95 -2.27
C ILE A 73 -6.22 -14.31 -1.56
#